data_AF-A0A8S3JM41-F1
#
_entry.id   AF-A0A8S3JM41-F1
#
_cell.length_a   1.000
_cell.length_b   1.000
_cell.length_c   1.000
_cell.angle_alpha   90.00
_cell.angle_beta   90.00
_cell.angle_gamma   90.00
#
_symmetry.space_group_name_H-M   'P 1'
#
loop_
_entity.id
_entity.type
_entity.pdbx_description
1 polymer ?
#
loop_
_entity_poly.entity_id
_entity_poly.type
_entity_poly.pdbx_seq_one_letter_code
_entity_poly.pdbx_strand_id
1 'polypeptide(L)'
;MTSLFKLLPSITRLKVEIYSITLDGHQWKEMIVNYLPQLKDFQFKIDLDLCRSIDDSTNEDKVDQYLSTYLTSFWIEHHQWFVRCHWSQWNEYLRISVYSLPYAFVYFPLFDNDHNYHTKSTCSSGIHHSYDSVRILGYEPWMFHDEALSHIQVINIEKLSLQLPIDQQFFSIIPKLENLLSLTVAIPTENHRLQLQALLDRAPRLFSL
;
A
#
# COMPACT_ATOMS: atom_id res chain seq x y z
N MET A 1 -16.46 -13.33 8.42
CA MET A 1 -16.01 -12.23 9.31
C MET A 1 -17.04 -11.90 10.39
N THR A 2 -18.33 -11.75 10.07
CA THR A 2 -19.39 -11.39 11.03
C THR A 2 -19.51 -12.34 12.25
N SER A 3 -19.30 -13.65 12.09
CA SER A 3 -19.29 -14.60 13.20
C SER A 3 -18.13 -14.41 14.19
N LEU A 4 -16.99 -13.91 13.71
CA LEU A 4 -15.80 -13.66 14.54
C LEU A 4 -15.96 -12.40 15.40
N PHE A 5 -16.42 -11.30 14.81
CA PHE A 5 -16.55 -10.02 15.54
C PHE A 5 -17.60 -10.07 16.65
N LYS A 6 -18.65 -10.89 16.49
CA LYS A 6 -19.63 -11.16 17.56
C LYS A 6 -18.99 -11.73 18.83
N LEU A 7 -17.86 -12.43 18.73
CA LEU A 7 -17.17 -13.03 19.87
C LEU A 7 -16.24 -12.05 20.59
N LEU A 8 -16.00 -10.87 20.00
CA LEU A 8 -14.98 -9.92 20.45
C LEU A 8 -15.53 -8.47 20.61
N PRO A 9 -16.68 -8.26 21.29
CA PRO A 9 -17.37 -6.96 21.32
C PRO A 9 -16.61 -5.86 22.07
N SER A 10 -15.62 -6.22 22.91
CA SER A 10 -14.80 -5.31 23.68
C SER A 10 -13.50 -4.89 23.00
N ILE A 11 -13.27 -5.30 21.75
CA ILE A 11 -12.09 -4.87 20.99
C ILE A 11 -12.14 -3.35 20.80
N THR A 12 -11.06 -2.70 21.23
CA THR A 12 -10.84 -1.26 21.04
C THR A 12 -9.90 -0.95 19.89
N ARG A 13 -9.12 -1.95 19.44
CA ARG A 13 -8.15 -1.82 18.34
C ARG A 13 -8.21 -3.03 17.43
N LEU A 14 -8.38 -2.81 16.13
CA LEU A 14 -8.43 -3.87 15.15
C LEU A 14 -7.49 -3.54 14.00
N LYS A 15 -6.57 -4.46 13.71
CA LYS A 15 -5.71 -4.41 12.53
C LYS A 15 -5.94 -5.67 11.70
N VAL A 16 -6.31 -5.52 10.43
CA VAL A 16 -6.65 -6.65 9.55
C VAL A 16 -5.97 -6.53 8.19
N GLU A 17 -5.52 -7.66 7.65
CA GLU A 17 -5.06 -7.77 6.27
C GLU A 17 -5.91 -8.83 5.57
N ILE A 18 -6.47 -8.47 4.42
CA ILE A 18 -7.42 -9.30 3.69
C ILE A 18 -6.96 -9.40 2.24
N TYR A 19 -7.05 -10.61 1.69
CA TYR A 19 -6.72 -10.90 0.31
C TYR A 19 -7.93 -11.53 -0.38
N SER A 20 -8.20 -11.11 -1.62
CA SER A 20 -9.19 -11.75 -2.50
C SER A 20 -10.64 -11.73 -2.00
N ILE A 21 -10.98 -10.81 -1.09
CA ILE A 21 -12.36 -10.57 -0.63
C ILE A 21 -12.69 -9.09 -0.83
N THR A 22 -13.75 -8.83 -1.58
CA THR A 22 -14.27 -7.48 -1.77
C THR A 22 -15.09 -7.08 -0.53
N LEU A 23 -14.57 -6.13 0.25
CA LEU A 23 -15.28 -5.50 1.36
C LEU A 23 -15.21 -3.99 1.23
N ASP A 24 -16.34 -3.37 0.94
CA ASP A 24 -16.43 -1.91 0.82
C ASP A 24 -16.62 -1.20 2.17
N GLY A 25 -16.60 0.12 2.13
CA GLY A 25 -16.75 0.97 3.31
C GLY A 25 -18.13 0.88 3.97
N HIS A 26 -19.18 0.49 3.25
CA HIS A 26 -20.51 0.29 3.83
C HIS A 26 -20.57 -1.01 4.63
N GLN A 27 -20.03 -2.10 4.07
CA GLN A 27 -19.96 -3.40 4.74
C GLN A 27 -19.09 -3.33 5.99
N TRP A 28 -17.95 -2.64 5.93
CA TRP A 28 -17.12 -2.39 7.11
C TRP A 28 -17.85 -1.59 8.19
N LYS A 29 -18.51 -0.49 7.80
CA LYS A 29 -19.30 0.33 8.72
C LYS A 29 -20.37 -0.52 9.42
N GLU A 30 -21.13 -1.31 8.66
CA GLU A 30 -22.17 -2.18 9.23
C GLU A 30 -21.57 -3.17 10.25
N MET A 31 -20.44 -3.81 9.92
CA MET A 31 -19.77 -4.74 10.83
C MET A 31 -19.27 -4.05 12.11
N ILE A 32 -18.69 -2.85 11.99
CA ILE A 32 -18.14 -2.12 13.13
C ILE A 32 -19.26 -1.66 14.05
N VAL A 33 -20.31 -1.04 13.50
CA VAL A 33 -21.46 -0.55 14.28
C VAL A 33 -22.16 -1.69 15.00
N ASN A 34 -22.39 -2.82 14.33
CA ASN A 34 -23.18 -3.91 14.89
C ASN A 34 -22.39 -4.82 15.84
N TYR A 35 -21.08 -4.96 15.65
CA TYR A 35 -20.29 -6.00 16.34
C TYR A 35 -19.09 -5.47 17.13
N LEU A 36 -18.60 -4.27 16.83
CA LEU A 36 -17.40 -3.70 17.45
C LEU A 36 -17.66 -2.28 18.00
N PRO A 37 -18.67 -2.08 18.88
CA PRO A 37 -19.10 -0.75 19.30
C PRO A 37 -18.04 0.01 20.12
N GLN A 38 -17.01 -0.67 20.63
CA GLN A 38 -15.91 -0.05 21.39
C GLN A 38 -14.67 0.22 20.55
N LEU A 39 -14.71 -0.04 19.24
CA LEU A 39 -13.56 0.14 18.35
C LEU A 39 -13.19 1.62 18.22
N LYS A 40 -11.93 1.93 18.53
CA LYS A 40 -11.37 3.29 18.47
C LYS A 40 -10.32 3.42 17.38
N ASP A 41 -9.48 2.38 17.24
CA ASP A 41 -8.44 2.35 16.22
C ASP A 41 -8.72 1.21 15.25
N PHE A 42 -8.97 1.56 13.99
CA PHE A 42 -9.16 0.60 12.92
C PHE A 42 -8.09 0.79 11.85
N GLN A 43 -7.35 -0.28 11.57
CA GLN A 43 -6.33 -0.32 10.54
C GLN A 43 -6.59 -1.51 9.63
N PHE A 44 -6.59 -1.29 8.32
CA PHE A 44 -6.86 -2.36 7.38
C PHE A 44 -6.03 -2.23 6.11
N LYS A 45 -5.82 -3.37 5.46
CA LYS A 45 -5.31 -3.48 4.11
C LYS A 45 -6.07 -4.58 3.39
N ILE A 46 -6.55 -4.30 2.19
CA ILE A 46 -7.30 -5.21 1.34
C ILE A 46 -6.64 -5.18 -0.02
N ASP A 47 -6.13 -6.33 -0.45
CA ASP A 47 -5.64 -6.53 -1.82
C ASP A 47 -6.68 -7.38 -2.57
N LEU A 48 -7.18 -6.88 -3.70
CA LEU A 48 -8.21 -7.54 -4.49
C LEU A 48 -7.94 -7.37 -5.99
N ASP A 49 -8.32 -8.39 -6.76
CA ASP A 49 -8.22 -8.41 -8.22
C ASP A 49 -9.63 -8.33 -8.79
N LEU A 50 -9.93 -7.29 -9.58
CA LEU A 50 -11.17 -7.18 -10.34
C LEU A 50 -10.94 -7.65 -11.77
N CYS A 51 -11.75 -8.57 -12.26
CA CYS A 51 -11.77 -8.88 -13.69
C CYS A 51 -12.20 -7.64 -14.48
N ARG A 52 -11.60 -7.44 -15.66
CA ARG A 52 -12.09 -6.44 -16.61
C ARG A 52 -13.53 -6.79 -16.98
N SER A 53 -14.47 -5.94 -16.58
CA SER A 53 -15.85 -6.02 -17.06
C SER A 53 -15.89 -5.67 -18.55
N ILE A 54 -16.86 -6.25 -19.25
CA ILE A 54 -17.18 -5.95 -20.65
C ILE A 54 -17.92 -4.62 -20.77
N ASP A 55 -18.34 -4.02 -19.65
CA ASP A 55 -19.00 -2.72 -19.64
C ASP A 55 -18.04 -1.57 -20.00
N ASP A 56 -18.62 -0.47 -20.45
CA ASP A 56 -17.89 0.74 -20.87
C ASP A 56 -17.28 1.53 -19.69
N SER A 57 -17.31 1.00 -18.47
CA SER A 57 -16.80 1.72 -17.29
C SER A 57 -15.27 1.69 -17.26
N THR A 58 -14.66 2.85 -17.04
CA THR A 58 -13.21 2.93 -16.92
C THR A 58 -12.74 2.31 -15.59
N ASN A 59 -11.47 1.91 -15.51
CA ASN A 59 -10.90 1.45 -14.24
C ASN A 59 -10.98 2.53 -13.15
N GLU A 60 -10.87 3.79 -13.55
CA GLU A 60 -10.98 4.93 -12.66
C GLU A 60 -12.39 5.06 -12.08
N ASP A 61 -13.44 4.87 -12.88
CA ASP A 61 -14.84 4.88 -12.42
C ASP A 61 -15.10 3.81 -11.36
N LYS A 62 -14.55 2.60 -11.56
CA LYS A 62 -14.67 1.49 -10.60
C LYS A 62 -13.99 1.81 -9.28
N VAL A 63 -12.80 2.40 -9.35
CA VAL A 63 -12.06 2.83 -8.17
C VAL A 63 -12.80 3.96 -7.45
N ASP A 64 -13.35 4.93 -8.18
CA ASP A 64 -14.13 6.02 -7.61
C ASP A 64 -15.39 5.51 -6.93
N GLN A 65 -16.11 4.59 -7.57
CA GLN A 65 -17.27 3.94 -6.97
C GLN A 65 -16.88 3.23 -5.67
N TYR A 66 -15.79 2.45 -5.68
CA TYR A 66 -15.34 1.73 -4.49
C TYR A 66 -14.89 2.69 -3.37
N LEU A 67 -14.07 3.68 -3.70
CA LEU A 67 -13.55 4.65 -2.73
C LEU A 67 -14.64 5.54 -2.16
N SER A 68 -15.71 5.82 -2.93
CA SER A 68 -16.85 6.61 -2.47
C SER A 68 -17.55 6.03 -1.25
N THR A 69 -17.51 4.71 -1.08
CA THR A 69 -18.08 4.02 0.10
C THR A 69 -17.38 4.38 1.42
N TYR A 70 -16.15 4.91 1.32
CA TYR A 70 -15.33 5.38 2.45
C TYR A 70 -15.42 6.90 2.68
N LEU A 71 -16.20 7.65 1.89
CA LEU A 71 -16.35 9.11 2.02
C LEU A 71 -17.48 9.55 2.95
N THR A 72 -18.13 8.62 3.68
CA THR A 72 -19.22 8.98 4.60
C THR A 72 -18.70 9.66 5.87
N SER A 73 -19.55 10.43 6.57
CA SER A 73 -19.21 11.06 7.86
C SER A 73 -18.72 10.09 8.93
N PHE A 74 -19.14 8.82 8.87
CA PHE A 74 -18.61 7.76 9.72
C PHE A 74 -17.08 7.66 9.59
N TRP A 75 -16.56 7.56 8.37
CA TRP A 75 -15.12 7.40 8.11
C TRP A 75 -14.36 8.71 8.35
N ILE A 76 -14.86 9.82 7.81
CA ILE A 76 -14.11 11.07 7.72
C ILE A 76 -14.24 11.91 8.98
N GLU A 77 -15.46 12.16 9.45
CA GLU A 77 -15.73 13.12 10.53
C GLU A 77 -15.66 12.47 11.91
N HIS A 78 -16.31 11.31 12.08
CA HIS A 78 -16.42 10.67 13.38
C HIS A 78 -15.15 9.91 13.78
N HIS A 79 -14.53 9.22 12.82
CA HIS A 79 -13.41 8.33 13.10
C HIS A 79 -12.07 8.83 12.55
N GLN A 80 -12.07 9.71 11.55
CA GLN A 80 -10.87 10.14 10.83
C GLN A 80 -10.04 8.95 10.32
N TRP A 81 -10.70 7.84 9.97
CA TRP A 81 -10.08 6.68 9.37
C TRP A 81 -10.00 6.88 7.87
N PHE A 82 -9.00 7.65 7.47
CA PHE A 82 -8.74 7.91 6.07
C PHE A 82 -8.25 6.65 5.34
N VAL A 83 -8.61 6.57 4.08
CA VAL A 83 -8.34 5.44 3.20
C VAL A 83 -7.62 5.92 1.96
N ARG A 84 -6.62 5.15 1.53
CA ARG A 84 -5.92 5.27 0.26
C ARG A 84 -6.16 4.02 -0.57
N CYS A 85 -6.31 4.25 -1.86
CA CYS A 85 -6.41 3.22 -2.88
C CYS A 85 -5.24 3.38 -3.84
N HIS A 86 -4.52 2.28 -4.05
CA HIS A 86 -3.57 2.11 -5.14
C HIS A 86 -4.14 1.10 -6.11
N TRP A 87 -4.01 1.37 -7.40
CA TRP A 87 -4.45 0.41 -8.39
C TRP A 87 -3.58 0.44 -9.62
N SER A 88 -3.65 -0.67 -10.34
CA SER A 88 -2.99 -0.84 -11.61
C SER A 88 -3.68 -1.88 -12.47
N GLN A 89 -3.46 -1.76 -13.78
CA GLN A 89 -3.86 -2.81 -14.70
C GLN A 89 -2.76 -3.86 -14.73
N TRP A 90 -3.12 -5.14 -14.74
CA TRP A 90 -2.21 -6.23 -15.06
C TRP A 90 -2.92 -7.24 -15.95
N ASN A 91 -2.56 -7.28 -17.24
CA ASN A 91 -3.25 -8.07 -18.25
C ASN A 91 -4.76 -7.74 -18.28
N GLU A 92 -5.61 -8.71 -17.97
CA GLU A 92 -7.08 -8.60 -17.94
C GLU A 92 -7.63 -8.27 -16.53
N TYR A 93 -6.76 -8.04 -15.55
CA TYR A 93 -7.13 -7.78 -14.17
C TYR A 93 -6.79 -6.35 -13.77
N LEU A 94 -7.67 -5.73 -13.00
CA LEU A 94 -7.41 -4.49 -12.27
C LEU A 94 -7.04 -4.88 -10.84
N ARG A 95 -5.77 -4.71 -10.48
CA ARG A 95 -5.27 -4.94 -9.13
C ARG A 95 -5.55 -3.71 -8.30
N ILE A 96 -6.18 -3.89 -7.14
CA ILE A 96 -6.50 -2.81 -6.22
C ILE A 96 -5.96 -3.16 -4.84
N SER A 97 -5.20 -2.24 -4.25
CA SER A 97 -4.82 -2.26 -2.85
C SER A 97 -5.46 -1.08 -2.13
N VAL A 98 -6.34 -1.37 -1.17
CA VAL A 98 -7.01 -0.35 -0.36
C VAL A 98 -6.62 -0.51 1.09
N TYR A 99 -6.19 0.57 1.72
CA TYR A 99 -5.71 0.53 3.09
C TYR A 99 -5.96 1.83 3.85
N SER A 100 -5.97 1.74 5.17
CA SER A 100 -6.08 2.88 6.07
C SER A 100 -4.79 3.68 6.15
N LEU A 101 -4.92 4.98 6.39
CA LEU A 101 -3.83 5.92 6.62
C LEU A 101 -3.74 6.31 8.11
N PRO A 102 -2.53 6.54 8.66
CA PRO A 102 -1.22 6.27 8.04
C PRO A 102 -1.02 4.76 7.81
N TYR A 103 -0.09 4.40 6.91
CA TYR A 103 0.12 3.00 6.57
C TYR A 103 0.67 2.24 7.78
N ALA A 104 -0.11 1.28 8.28
CA ALA A 104 0.20 0.57 9.52
C ALA A 104 0.93 -0.77 9.33
N PHE A 105 1.16 -1.23 8.09
CA PHE A 105 1.69 -2.56 7.82
C PHE A 105 3.20 -2.56 7.60
N VAL A 106 3.82 -3.70 7.91
CA VAL A 106 5.28 -3.86 7.89
C VAL A 106 5.81 -4.02 6.47
N TYR A 107 5.00 -4.63 5.61
CA TYR A 107 5.37 -4.93 4.24
C TYR A 107 4.59 -4.03 3.28
N PHE A 108 5.29 -3.36 2.37
CA PHE A 108 4.69 -2.56 1.32
C PHE A 108 5.22 -3.02 -0.06
N PRO A 109 4.34 -3.50 -0.96
CA PRO A 109 4.75 -3.83 -2.32
C PRO A 109 4.65 -2.60 -3.23
N LEU A 110 5.77 -2.19 -3.80
CA LEU A 110 5.85 -1.40 -5.03
C LEU A 110 6.18 -2.35 -6.19
N PHE A 111 5.33 -3.36 -6.34
CA PHE A 111 5.41 -4.33 -7.41
C PHE A 111 4.24 -4.09 -8.33
N ASP A 112 4.52 -3.53 -9.48
CA ASP A 112 3.53 -3.50 -10.53
C ASP A 112 4.19 -3.52 -11.89
N ASN A 113 3.81 -4.52 -12.68
CA ASN A 113 4.46 -4.85 -13.95
C ASN A 113 3.93 -4.00 -15.12
N ASP A 114 3.12 -2.99 -14.84
CA ASP A 114 2.40 -2.24 -15.86
C ASP A 114 2.55 -0.73 -15.66
N HIS A 115 2.48 0.00 -16.77
CA HIS A 115 2.82 1.42 -16.86
C HIS A 115 1.80 2.36 -16.19
N ASN A 116 0.81 1.83 -15.47
CA ASN A 116 -0.39 2.55 -15.04
C ASN A 116 -0.64 2.40 -13.55
N TYR A 117 0.36 2.74 -12.74
CA TYR A 117 0.20 2.84 -11.29
C TYR A 117 -0.52 4.14 -10.94
N HIS A 118 -1.66 4.04 -10.25
CA HIS A 118 -2.47 5.18 -9.88
C HIS A 118 -2.80 5.17 -8.38
N THR A 119 -3.10 6.34 -7.84
CA THR A 119 -3.42 6.53 -6.42
C THR A 119 -4.55 7.52 -6.22
N LYS A 120 -5.44 7.23 -5.27
CA LYS A 120 -6.49 8.13 -4.79
C LYS A 120 -6.61 7.99 -3.28
N SER A 121 -7.04 9.06 -2.65
CA SER A 121 -7.15 9.14 -1.19
C SER A 121 -8.41 9.88 -0.81
N THR A 122 -9.05 9.41 0.26
CA THR A 122 -10.13 10.14 0.93
C THR A 122 -9.62 11.31 1.78
N CYS A 123 -8.29 11.42 1.94
CA CYS A 123 -7.62 12.54 2.61
C CYS A 123 -6.80 13.35 1.60
N SER A 124 -7.00 14.67 1.59
CA SER A 124 -6.23 15.63 0.79
C SER A 124 -4.97 16.14 1.51
N SER A 125 -4.84 15.91 2.82
CA SER A 125 -3.72 16.40 3.64
C SER A 125 -2.57 15.40 3.68
N GLY A 126 -1.37 15.85 3.30
CA GLY A 126 -0.15 15.05 3.33
C GLY A 126 0.29 14.55 4.71
N ILE A 127 -0.26 15.11 5.79
CA ILE A 127 0.10 14.76 7.19
C ILE A 127 -0.20 13.29 7.50
N HIS A 128 -1.20 12.70 6.84
CA HIS A 128 -1.60 11.31 7.06
C HIS A 128 -0.88 10.31 6.14
N HIS A 129 0.02 10.75 5.27
CA HIS A 129 0.67 9.91 4.27
C HIS A 129 1.95 9.21 4.78
N SER A 130 2.04 8.94 6.08
CA SER A 130 3.22 8.29 6.65
C SER A 130 3.26 6.79 6.31
N TYR A 131 4.47 6.31 6.02
CA TYR A 131 4.82 4.89 5.83
C TYR A 131 5.81 4.42 6.91
N ASP A 132 5.81 5.06 8.09
CA ASP A 132 6.77 4.82 9.18
C ASP A 132 6.71 3.40 9.75
N SER A 133 5.64 2.65 9.50
CA SER A 133 5.53 1.25 9.92
C SER A 133 6.20 0.27 8.98
N VAL A 134 6.51 0.69 7.74
CA VAL A 134 7.10 -0.17 6.73
C VAL A 134 8.55 -0.48 7.10
N ARG A 135 8.87 -1.77 7.14
CA ARG A 135 10.23 -2.31 7.33
C ARG A 135 10.68 -3.16 6.14
N ILE A 136 9.72 -3.72 5.40
CA ILE A 136 9.98 -4.58 4.26
C ILE A 136 9.38 -3.89 3.04
N LEU A 137 10.23 -3.56 2.08
CA LEU A 137 9.81 -2.97 0.81
C LEU A 137 10.13 -3.92 -0.34
N GLY A 138 9.11 -4.20 -1.14
CA GLY A 138 9.28 -4.73 -2.48
C GLY A 138 9.31 -3.57 -3.46
N TYR A 139 10.29 -3.53 -4.37
CA TYR A 139 10.43 -2.46 -5.36
C TYR A 139 10.81 -3.03 -6.73
N GLU A 140 9.88 -3.03 -7.67
CA GLU A 140 10.14 -3.38 -9.06
C GLU A 140 10.05 -2.11 -9.92
N PRO A 141 11.17 -1.62 -10.47
CA PRO A 141 11.18 -0.44 -11.34
C PRO A 141 10.62 -0.82 -12.70
N TRP A 142 9.32 -0.61 -12.86
CA TRP A 142 8.68 -0.43 -14.14
C TRP A 142 8.24 1.04 -14.22
N MET A 143 8.15 1.62 -15.42
CA MET A 143 8.03 3.08 -15.60
C MET A 143 6.82 3.65 -14.82
N PHE A 144 7.05 4.05 -13.57
CA PHE A 144 6.09 4.81 -12.79
C PHE A 144 5.97 6.18 -13.45
N HIS A 145 4.76 6.65 -13.69
CA HIS A 145 4.58 8.06 -14.04
C HIS A 145 5.09 8.93 -12.87
N ASP A 146 5.85 9.97 -13.19
CA ASP A 146 6.67 10.75 -12.22
C ASP A 146 5.93 11.30 -11.00
N GLU A 147 4.61 11.43 -11.08
CA GLU A 147 3.80 11.97 -9.98
C GLU A 147 3.21 10.89 -9.06
N ALA A 148 3.06 9.65 -9.53
CA ALA A 148 2.26 8.64 -8.85
C ALA A 148 2.84 8.21 -7.49
N LEU A 149 4.16 8.21 -7.35
CA LEU A 149 4.86 7.78 -6.12
C LEU A 149 5.44 8.94 -5.31
N SER A 150 5.27 10.19 -5.75
CA SER A 150 5.84 11.39 -5.11
C SER A 150 5.46 11.56 -3.64
N HIS A 151 4.33 10.97 -3.23
CA HIS A 151 3.79 11.03 -1.89
C HIS A 151 4.27 9.87 -0.97
N ILE A 152 5.08 8.94 -1.50
CA ILE A 152 5.58 7.78 -0.77
C ILE A 152 7.02 8.06 -0.36
N GLN A 153 7.27 8.02 0.94
CA GLN A 153 8.61 8.03 1.50
C GLN A 153 8.70 6.98 2.59
N VAL A 154 9.68 6.08 2.46
CA VAL A 154 9.92 4.99 3.40
C VAL A 154 11.34 5.11 3.95
N ILE A 155 11.43 5.52 5.22
CA ILE A 155 12.71 5.92 5.84
C ILE A 155 13.33 4.83 6.74
N ASN A 156 12.54 3.84 7.15
CA ASN A 156 12.92 2.83 8.16
C ASN A 156 13.02 1.42 7.57
N ILE A 157 13.48 1.27 6.33
CA ILE A 157 13.55 -0.03 5.67
C ILE A 157 14.66 -0.88 6.29
N GLU A 158 14.31 -2.11 6.69
CA GLU A 158 15.21 -3.14 7.16
C GLU A 158 15.45 -4.22 6.11
N LYS A 159 14.45 -4.50 5.26
CA LYS A 159 14.55 -5.48 4.18
C LYS A 159 14.06 -4.88 2.87
N LEU A 160 14.88 -5.00 1.84
CA LEU A 160 14.58 -4.49 0.51
C LEU A 160 14.69 -5.64 -0.50
N SER A 161 13.62 -5.86 -1.27
CA SER A 161 13.64 -6.73 -2.44
C SER A 161 13.44 -5.86 -3.67
N LEU A 162 14.40 -5.87 -4.61
CA LEU A 162 14.27 -5.07 -5.82
C LEU A 162 14.78 -5.74 -7.09
N GLN A 163 14.34 -5.22 -8.23
CA GLN A 163 14.90 -5.55 -9.54
C GLN A 163 15.70 -4.36 -10.08
N LEU A 164 16.84 -4.61 -10.74
CA LEU A 164 17.63 -3.58 -11.42
C LEU A 164 17.25 -3.46 -12.91
N PRO A 165 17.38 -2.28 -13.54
CA PRO A 165 17.94 -1.05 -13.00
C PRO A 165 16.93 -0.25 -12.17
N ILE A 166 17.36 0.38 -11.07
CA ILE A 166 16.52 1.33 -10.33
C ILE A 166 16.26 2.59 -11.17
N ASP A 167 15.08 3.20 -11.01
CA ASP A 167 14.71 4.45 -11.68
C ASP A 167 15.15 5.69 -10.87
N GLN A 168 14.83 6.88 -11.40
CA GLN A 168 15.20 8.16 -10.79
C GLN A 168 14.44 8.45 -9.48
N GLN A 169 13.27 7.85 -9.26
CA GLN A 169 12.44 8.02 -8.07
C GLN A 169 12.86 7.11 -6.92
N PHE A 170 13.67 6.08 -7.17
CA PHE A 170 14.10 5.15 -6.12
C PHE A 170 14.59 5.85 -4.85
N PHE A 171 15.48 6.85 -4.98
CA PHE A 171 16.01 7.58 -3.83
C PHE A 171 15.10 8.68 -3.29
N SER A 172 14.04 9.09 -4.02
CA SER A 172 13.01 9.94 -3.43
C SER A 172 12.07 9.13 -2.54
N ILE A 173 11.77 7.88 -2.92
CA ILE A 173 10.98 6.93 -2.15
C ILE A 173 11.78 6.40 -0.95
N ILE A 174 13.05 6.06 -1.16
CA ILE A 174 13.95 5.47 -0.16
C ILE A 174 15.17 6.38 0.02
N PRO A 175 15.03 7.50 0.76
CA PRO A 175 16.10 8.47 0.89
C PRO A 175 17.30 7.96 1.71
N LYS A 176 17.10 6.93 2.54
CA LYS A 176 18.13 6.37 3.43
C LYS A 176 18.09 4.84 3.43
N LEU A 177 19.27 4.23 3.37
CA LEU A 177 19.47 2.78 3.47
C LEU A 177 20.31 2.39 4.70
N GLU A 178 20.52 3.33 5.63
CA GLU A 178 21.34 3.14 6.84
C GLU A 178 20.83 2.01 7.72
N ASN A 179 19.52 1.74 7.72
CA ASN A 179 18.88 0.69 8.52
C ASN A 179 18.74 -0.64 7.78
N LEU A 180 19.21 -0.74 6.53
CA LEU A 180 19.02 -1.93 5.71
C LEU A 180 19.87 -3.10 6.23
N LEU A 181 19.18 -4.19 6.59
CA LEU A 181 19.77 -5.42 7.12
C LEU A 181 19.75 -6.58 6.12
N SER A 182 18.84 -6.52 5.14
CA SER A 182 18.70 -7.55 4.12
C SER A 182 18.40 -6.94 2.76
N LEU A 183 19.11 -7.38 1.74
CA LEU A 183 18.92 -6.95 0.35
C LEU A 183 18.78 -8.17 -0.56
N THR A 184 17.65 -8.27 -1.26
CA THR A 184 17.41 -9.22 -2.34
C THR A 184 17.39 -8.45 -3.65
N VAL A 185 18.23 -8.82 -4.62
CA VAL A 185 18.33 -8.12 -5.91
C VAL A 185 18.18 -9.10 -7.06
N ALA A 186 17.23 -8.81 -7.97
CA ALA A 186 17.17 -9.42 -9.28
C ALA A 186 17.96 -8.56 -10.29
N ILE A 187 18.93 -9.17 -10.97
CA ILE A 187 19.83 -8.48 -11.92
C ILE A 187 19.61 -9.08 -13.31
N PRO A 188 18.83 -8.42 -14.19
CA PRO A 188 18.51 -8.99 -15.50
C PRO A 188 19.68 -8.94 -16.47
N THR A 189 20.62 -8.00 -16.30
CA THR A 189 21.82 -7.89 -17.15
C THR A 189 23.06 -7.49 -16.35
N GLU A 190 24.22 -7.94 -16.81
CA GLU A 190 25.54 -7.64 -16.23
C GLU A 190 25.85 -6.14 -16.15
N ASN A 191 25.27 -5.33 -17.05
CA ASN A 191 25.50 -3.89 -17.12
C ASN A 191 24.96 -3.14 -15.89
N HIS A 192 24.07 -3.74 -15.10
CA HIS A 192 23.47 -3.11 -13.91
C HIS A 192 24.30 -3.30 -12.62
N ARG A 193 25.43 -4.02 -12.67
CA ARG A 193 26.29 -4.24 -11.50
C ARG A 193 26.80 -2.95 -10.85
N LEU A 194 26.99 -1.87 -11.63
CA LEU A 194 27.39 -0.57 -11.09
C LEU A 194 26.31 0.03 -10.17
N GLN A 195 25.03 -0.17 -10.47
CA GLN A 195 23.95 0.29 -9.60
C GLN A 195 23.87 -0.55 -8.32
N LEU A 196 24.15 -1.85 -8.40
CA LEU A 196 24.25 -2.69 -7.21
C LEU A 196 25.34 -2.17 -6.26
N GLN A 197 26.53 -1.85 -6.78
CA GLN A 197 27.61 -1.31 -5.96
C GLN A 197 27.18 0.00 -5.28
N ALA A 198 26.55 0.91 -6.04
CA ALA A 198 26.03 2.17 -5.49
C ALA A 198 24.97 1.98 -4.38
N LEU A 199 24.15 0.91 -4.45
CA LEU A 199 23.21 0.54 -3.40
C LEU A 199 23.94 0.02 -2.16
N LEU A 200 24.92 -0.87 -2.34
CA LEU A 200 25.72 -1.44 -1.25
C LEU A 200 26.52 -0.37 -0.51
N ASP A 201 27.12 0.58 -1.22
CA ASP A 201 27.88 1.69 -0.64
C ASP A 201 27.01 2.60 0.25
N ARG A 202 25.69 2.63 0.00
CA ARG A 202 24.71 3.40 0.79
C ARG A 202 24.08 2.61 1.94
N ALA A 203 24.37 1.31 2.05
CA ALA A 203 23.75 0.39 3.00
C ALA A 203 24.80 -0.22 3.96
N PRO A 204 25.42 0.58 4.85
CA PRO A 204 26.57 0.18 5.65
C PRO A 204 26.32 -1.02 6.57
N ARG A 205 25.06 -1.25 6.98
CA ARG A 205 24.68 -2.31 7.92
C ARG A 205 24.49 -3.68 7.28
N LEU A 206 24.48 -3.79 5.94
CA LEU A 206 24.40 -5.08 5.26
C LEU A 206 25.59 -6.00 5.58
N PHE A 207 26.74 -5.42 5.94
CA PHE A 207 27.99 -6.14 6.17
C PHE A 207 28.36 -6.30 7.65
N SER A 208 27.55 -5.75 8.58
CA SER A 208 27.89 -5.65 10.01
C SER A 208 27.16 -6.67 10.89
N LEU A 209 27.13 -7.94 10.49
CA LEU A 209 26.53 -9.03 11.28
C LEU A 209 27.47 -9.52 12.39
#